data_AF-A0A9D6Y0R5-F1
#
_entry.id   AF-A0A9D6Y0R5-F1
#
_cell.length_a   1.000
_cell.length_b   1.000
_cell.length_c   1.000
_cell.angle_alpha   90.00
_cell.angle_beta   90.00
_cell.angle_gamma   90.00
#
_symmetry.space_group_name_H-M   'P 1'
#
loop_
_entity.id
_entity.type
_entity.pdbx_description
1 polymer ?
#
loop_
_entity_poly.entity_id
_entity_poly.type
_entity_poly.pdbx_seq_one_letter_code
_entity_poly.pdbx_strand_id
1 'polypeptide(L)' 'MIWTEERTEKPQHLPPWRIGVCLDCQHSFDYIELERCPLCECKRVASLETILDNWARFRKGQPGA' A
#
# COMPACT_ATOMS: atom_id res chain seq x y z
N MET A 1 -37.27 6.21 21.64
CA MET A 1 -36.22 5.35 21.07
C MET A 1 -35.33 6.26 20.24
N ILE A 2 -34.16 6.63 20.75
CA ILE A 2 -33.22 7.52 20.04
C ILE A 2 -32.35 6.59 19.21
N TRP A 3 -32.50 6.61 17.89
CA TRP A 3 -31.57 5.97 16.97
C TRP A 3 -30.32 6.84 16.94
N THR A 4 -29.27 6.45 17.65
CA THR A 4 -27.94 7.01 17.44
C THR A 4 -27.45 6.49 16.10
N GLU A 5 -27.52 7.34 15.08
CA GLU A 5 -26.83 7.12 13.80
C GLU A 5 -25.33 6.99 14.10
N GLU A 6 -24.85 5.76 14.11
CA GLU A 6 -23.42 5.45 14.12
C GLU A 6 -22.84 6.00 12.83
N ARG A 7 -22.20 7.17 12.90
CA ARG A 7 -21.43 7.75 11.80
C ARG A 7 -20.29 6.78 11.49
N THR A 8 -20.56 5.84 10.61
CA THR A 8 -19.53 5.03 9.96
C THR A 8 -18.76 6.00 9.06
N GLU A 9 -17.71 6.59 9.61
CA GLU A 9 -16.73 7.33 8.81
C GLU A 9 -16.31 6.40 7.68
N LYS A 10 -16.62 6.78 6.43
CA LYS A 10 -16.23 5.99 5.27
C LYS A 10 -14.72 5.79 5.37
N PRO A 11 -14.22 4.53 5.32
CA PRO A 11 -12.79 4.31 5.34
C PRO A 11 -12.16 5.13 4.22
N GLN A 12 -11.24 6.02 4.59
CA GLN A 12 -10.52 6.84 3.62
C GLN A 12 -9.69 5.89 2.75
N HIS A 13 -10.17 5.66 1.54
CA HIS A 13 -9.40 4.93 0.55
C HIS A 13 -8.21 5.79 0.14
N LEU A 14 -7.00 5.28 0.35
CA LEU A 14 -5.79 5.93 -0.16
C LEU A 14 -5.82 5.89 -1.69
N PRO A 15 -5.47 7.00 -2.36
CA PRO A 15 -5.29 6.95 -3.80
C PRO A 15 -4.12 6.01 -4.15
N PRO A 16 -4.16 5.30 -5.30
CA PRO A 16 -3.19 4.24 -5.60
C PRO A 16 -1.72 4.67 -5.51
N TRP A 17 -1.39 5.88 -5.95
CA TRP A 17 -0.02 6.41 -5.93
C TRP A 17 0.53 6.74 -4.53
N ARG A 18 -0.31 6.70 -3.48
CA ARG A 18 0.12 6.87 -2.07
C ARG A 18 0.31 5.53 -1.36
N ILE A 19 -0.08 4.42 -1.99
CA ILE A 19 0.03 3.10 -1.38
C ILE A 19 1.49 2.65 -1.45
N GLY A 20 2.06 2.30 -0.29
CA GLY A 20 3.26 1.48 -0.21
C GLY A 20 3.05 0.27 0.67
N VAL A 21 3.93 -0.72 0.50
CA VAL A 21 3.87 -2.01 1.18
C VAL A 21 5.20 -2.24 1.90
N CYS A 22 5.18 -2.57 3.20
CA CYS A 22 6.38 -3.04 3.89
C CYS A 22 6.74 -4.44 3.39
N LEU A 23 7.97 -4.61 2.94
CA LEU A 23 8.47 -5.87 2.40
C LEU A 23 8.70 -6.94 3.47
N ASP A 24 8.75 -6.54 4.75
CA ASP A 24 8.94 -7.46 5.87
C ASP A 24 7.61 -7.99 6.42
N CYS A 25 6.60 -7.13 6.64
CA CYS A 25 5.32 -7.52 7.25
C CYS A 25 4.10 -7.45 6.31
N GLN A 26 4.28 -7.05 5.05
CA GLN A 26 3.22 -6.92 4.03
C GLN A 26 2.10 -5.93 4.36
N HIS A 27 2.31 -5.06 5.36
CA HIS A 27 1.35 -4.01 5.68
C HIS A 27 1.33 -2.92 4.60
N SER A 28 0.12 -2.58 4.14
CA SER A 28 -0.14 -1.47 3.21
C SER A 28 -0.45 -0.19 3.98
N PHE A 29 0.24 0.89 3.66
CA PHE A 29 0.12 2.18 4.33
C PHE A 29 0.42 3.34 3.38
N ASP A 30 0.23 4.57 3.86
CA ASP A 30 0.58 5.77 3.12
C ASP A 30 2.10 6.01 3.13
N TYR A 31 2.78 5.68 2.04
CA TYR A 31 4.25 5.78 1.99
C TYR A 31 4.77 7.19 1.73
N ILE A 32 3.90 8.10 1.27
CA ILE A 32 4.30 9.49 1.02
C ILE A 32 4.45 10.23 2.36
N GLU A 33 3.56 9.96 3.31
CA GLU A 33 3.60 10.57 4.64
C GLU A 33 4.55 9.85 5.61
N LEU A 34 4.85 8.57 5.35
CA LEU A 34 5.57 7.72 6.29
C LEU A 34 6.85 7.15 5.67
N GLU A 35 8.00 7.53 6.22
CA GLU A 35 9.32 6.98 5.83
C GLU A 35 9.55 5.53 6.30
N ARG A 36 8.66 4.98 7.15
CA ARG A 36 8.76 3.65 7.76
C ARG A 36 7.39 3.00 7.86
N CYS A 37 7.37 1.67 7.93
CA CYS A 37 6.14 0.94 8.20
C CYS A 37 5.59 1.29 9.60
N PRO A 38 4.32 1.71 9.73
CA PRO A 38 3.74 2.06 11.02
C PRO A 38 3.49 0.84 11.94
N LEU A 39 3.50 -0.39 11.40
CA LEU A 39 3.29 -1.61 12.20
C LEU A 39 4.58 -2.22 12.76
N CYS A 40 5.64 -2.30 11.95
CA CYS A 40 6.88 -2.98 12.36
C CYS A 40 8.14 -2.09 12.30
N GLU A 41 7.96 -0.79 11.99
CA GLU A 41 9.03 0.22 11.92
C GLU A 41 10.15 -0.07 10.89
N CYS A 42 9.94 -1.07 10.03
CA CYS A 42 10.83 -1.41 8.92
C CYS A 42 11.03 -0.20 7.99
N LYS A 43 12.23 -0.07 7.43
CA LYS A 43 12.53 0.86 6.31
C LYS A 43 12.45 0.18 4.94
N ARG A 44 12.26 -1.14 4.92
CA ARG A 44 12.16 -1.92 3.68
C ARG A 44 10.75 -1.80 3.14
N VAL A 45 10.51 -0.75 2.38
CA VAL A 45 9.18 -0.39 1.86
C VAL A 45 9.26 -0.24 0.35
N ALA A 46 8.19 -0.61 -0.36
CA ALA A 46 8.06 -0.41 -1.80
C ALA A 46 6.79 0.38 -2.11
N SER A 47 6.90 1.41 -2.95
CA SER A 47 5.74 2.11 -3.49
C SER A 47 4.98 1.20 -4.47
N LEU A 48 3.69 1.46 -4.66
CA LEU A 48 2.89 0.74 -5.66
C LEU A 48 3.52 0.84 -7.06
N GLU A 49 4.05 2.01 -7.43
CA GLU A 49 4.75 2.21 -8.71
C GLU A 49 5.95 1.26 -8.85
N THR A 50 6.80 1.16 -7.83
CA THR A 50 7.95 0.24 -7.82
C THR A 50 7.51 -1.20 -7.99
N ILE A 51 6.41 -1.60 -7.34
CA ILE A 51 5.86 -2.95 -7.44
C ILE A 51 5.38 -3.23 -8.87
N LEU A 52 4.64 -2.30 -9.47
CA LEU A 52 4.12 -2.43 -10.83
C LEU A 52 5.25 -2.45 -11.87
N ASP A 53 6.29 -1.63 -11.70
CA ASP A 53 7.46 -1.60 -12.56
C ASP A 53 8.24 -2.91 -12.51
N ASN A 54 8.45 -3.46 -11.30
CA ASN A 54 9.08 -4.77 -11.14
C ASN A 54 8.27 -5.87 -11.81
N TRP A 55 6.94 -5.82 -11.68
CA TRP A 55 6.04 -6.77 -12.34
C TRP A 55 6.13 -6.68 -13.87
N ALA A 56 6.12 -5.46 -14.42
CA ALA A 56 6.24 -5.24 -15.86
C ALA A 56 7.59 -5.74 -16.40
N ARG A 57 8.69 -5.50 -15.67
CA ARG A 57 10.02 -5.99 -16.02
C ARG A 57 10.11 -7.52 -15.94
N PHE A 58 9.55 -8.11 -14.89
CA PHE A 58 9.47 -9.56 -14.73
C PHE A 58 8.77 -10.19 -15.95
N ARG A 59 7.61 -9.66 -16.34
CA ARG A 59 6.87 -10.13 -17.52
C ARG A 59 7.69 -10.07 -18.81
N LYS A 60 8.43 -8.97 -19.06
CA LYS A 60 9.28 -8.82 -20.27
C LYS A 60 10.45 -9.82 -20.31
N GLY A 61 10.92 -10.28 -19.16
CA GLY A 61 12.03 -11.23 -19.06
C GLY A 61 11.60 -12.70 -19.18
N GLN A 62 10.30 -13.01 -19.28
CA GLN A 62 9.82 -14.38 -19.39
C GLN A 62 9.89 -14.88 -20.84
N PRO A 63 10.49 -16.05 -21.10
CA PRO A 63 10.48 -16.65 -22.43
C PRO A 63 9.02 -16.98 -22.82
N GLY A 64 8.51 -16.30 -23.83
CA GLY A 64 7.15 -16.48 -24.36
C GLY A 64 6.13 -15.38 -24.02
N ALA A 65 6.56 -14.26 -23.43
CA ALA A 65 5.72 -13.06 -23.22
C ALA A 65 5.56 -12.19 -24.47
#